data_AF-A0A7V5LU60-F1
#
_entry.id   AF-A0A7V5LU60-F1
#
_cell.length_a   1.000
_cell.length_b   1.000
_cell.length_c   1.000
_cell.angle_alpha   90.00
_cell.angle_beta   90.00
_cell.angle_gamma   90.00
#
_symmetry.space_group_name_H-M   'P 1'
#
loop_
_entity.id
_entity.type
_entity.pdbx_description
1 polymer ?
#
loop_
_entity_poly.entity_id
_entity_poly.type
_entity_poly.pdbx_seq_one_letter_code
_entity_poly.pdbx_strand_id
1 'polypeptide(L)'
;MKRRKIFAALLSIFINIFLVVLKYILFKISGSLAIKADAFHSGTDILVSSLVFSGIIISSRETEGAKKSRFIIENIISIIVALFIFFIAFEVFRDVFFKPQPIIGKIPIAIAGTLLAVAITYFTSVFKIHVGKETGSPSLVADGYHTRSDMFSSIVVLAALFGHMIGIKFDKIAAIFIAVLIISTGVEILANAIRAFFLHYYSITSGGIVAIDQEIKKWLFRLRFVYFLRKHKKRILQIAILIFLIFYFVKSFYLIHAREIGVVQRFGKVVSTRLEPGIYFHPLWIFEKLHKLKIYEPQRIEIGFRTREKPTEEPPAYLWEFK
;
A
#
# COMPACT_ATOMS: atom_id res chain seq x y z
N MET A 1 -1.85 -36.04 -3.16
CA MET A 1 -2.56 -34.85 -2.61
C MET A 1 -1.83 -34.20 -1.41
N LYS A 2 -1.47 -34.93 -0.35
CA LYS A 2 -0.82 -34.38 0.86
C LYS A 2 0.50 -33.61 0.60
N ARG A 3 1.38 -34.11 -0.29
CA ARG A 3 2.61 -33.42 -0.71
C ARG A 3 2.37 -32.08 -1.41
N ARG A 4 1.33 -31.99 -2.27
CA ARG A 4 0.96 -30.73 -2.98
C ARG A 4 0.51 -29.64 -2.00
N LYS A 5 -0.26 -30.00 -0.96
CA LYS A 5 -0.70 -29.07 0.09
C LYS A 5 0.47 -28.49 0.89
N ILE A 6 1.39 -29.35 1.34
CA ILE A 6 2.57 -28.94 2.12
C ILE A 6 3.48 -28.04 1.28
N PHE A 7 3.73 -28.43 0.03
CA PHE A 7 4.52 -27.62 -0.90
C PHE A 7 3.90 -26.24 -1.13
N ALA A 8 2.58 -26.17 -1.38
CA ALA A 8 1.88 -24.90 -1.56
C ALA A 8 1.94 -24.00 -0.33
N ALA A 9 1.85 -24.58 0.88
CA ALA A 9 1.97 -23.83 2.13
C ALA A 9 3.40 -23.31 2.37
N LEU A 10 4.43 -24.11 2.10
CA LEU A 10 5.82 -23.67 2.23
C LEU A 10 6.19 -22.60 1.21
N LEU A 11 5.78 -22.78 -0.05
CA LEU A 11 5.98 -21.79 -1.11
C LEU A 11 5.30 -20.46 -0.75
N SER A 12 4.08 -20.53 -0.21
CA SER A 12 3.36 -19.37 0.31
C SER A 12 4.15 -18.59 1.37
N ILE A 13 4.70 -19.28 2.36
CA ILE A 13 5.50 -18.66 3.44
C ILE A 13 6.71 -17.96 2.84
N PHE A 14 7.44 -18.64 1.96
CA PHE A 14 8.62 -18.06 1.30
C PHE A 14 8.27 -16.79 0.51
N ILE A 15 7.19 -16.83 -0.28
CA ILE A 15 6.71 -15.67 -1.04
C ILE A 15 6.31 -14.52 -0.11
N ASN A 16 5.62 -14.80 0.99
CA ASN A 16 5.22 -13.76 1.94
C ASN A 16 6.44 -13.08 2.58
N ILE A 17 7.45 -13.85 2.99
CA ILE A 17 8.71 -13.31 3.53
C ILE A 17 9.41 -12.45 2.47
N PHE A 18 9.52 -12.96 1.24
CA PHE A 18 10.09 -12.21 0.12
C PHE A 18 9.36 -10.88 -0.12
N LEU A 19 8.03 -10.89 -0.08
CA LEU A 19 7.20 -9.69 -0.26
C LEU A 19 7.45 -8.66 0.85
N VAL A 20 7.55 -9.07 2.11
CA VAL A 20 7.87 -8.16 3.22
C VAL A 20 9.24 -7.52 3.02
N VAL A 21 10.24 -8.31 2.68
CA VAL A 21 11.60 -7.82 2.40
C VAL A 21 11.60 -6.85 1.21
N LEU A 22 10.95 -7.21 0.10
CA LEU A 22 10.81 -6.36 -1.07
C LEU A 22 10.16 -5.01 -0.72
N LYS A 23 9.01 -5.03 -0.04
CA LYS A 23 8.31 -3.81 0.37
C LYS A 23 9.17 -2.95 1.29
N TYR A 24 9.87 -3.55 2.24
CA TYR A 24 10.76 -2.82 3.13
C TYR A 24 11.94 -2.16 2.39
N ILE A 25 12.54 -2.86 1.43
CA ILE A 25 13.58 -2.29 0.56
C ILE A 25 13.01 -1.12 -0.26
N LEU A 26 11.82 -1.27 -0.85
CA LEU A 26 11.16 -0.20 -1.60
C LEU A 26 10.85 1.02 -0.73
N PHE A 27 10.46 0.82 0.53
CA PHE A 27 10.33 1.89 1.51
C PHE A 27 11.67 2.59 1.72
N LYS A 28 12.76 1.86 2.00
CA LYS A 28 14.08 2.46 2.23
C LYS A 28 14.59 3.25 1.02
N ILE A 29 14.28 2.80 -0.19
CA ILE A 29 14.70 3.44 -1.45
C ILE A 29 13.86 4.71 -1.74
N SER A 30 12.55 4.66 -1.48
CA SER A 30 11.61 5.71 -1.85
C SER A 30 11.32 6.74 -0.76
N GLY A 31 11.41 6.35 0.51
CA GLY A 31 10.97 7.15 1.65
C GLY A 31 9.45 7.23 1.83
N SER A 32 8.65 6.47 1.06
CA SER A 32 7.18 6.49 1.14
C SER A 32 6.67 5.89 2.45
N LEU A 33 5.86 6.66 3.19
CA LEU A 33 5.20 6.20 4.41
C LEU A 33 4.10 5.17 4.09
N ALA A 34 3.45 5.26 2.93
CA ALA A 34 2.46 4.28 2.50
C ALA A 34 3.11 2.90 2.27
N ILE A 35 4.28 2.85 1.60
CA ILE A 35 5.04 1.59 1.44
C ILE A 35 5.53 1.08 2.80
N LYS A 36 5.97 1.98 3.70
CA LYS A 36 6.37 1.60 5.07
C LYS A 36 5.23 0.88 5.80
N ALA A 37 4.04 1.49 5.80
CA ALA A 37 2.87 0.94 6.47
C ALA A 37 2.47 -0.42 5.87
N ASP A 38 2.50 -0.56 4.54
CA ASP A 38 2.19 -1.82 3.86
C ASP A 38 3.22 -2.92 4.12
N ALA A 39 4.51 -2.57 4.23
CA ALA A 39 5.56 -3.50 4.62
C ALA A 39 5.35 -4.01 6.05
N PHE A 40 5.01 -3.11 6.97
CA PHE A 40 4.75 -3.43 8.37
C PHE A 40 3.47 -4.24 8.55
N HIS A 41 2.39 -3.92 7.83
CA HIS A 41 1.16 -4.72 7.80
C HIS A 41 1.44 -6.18 7.40
N SER A 42 2.14 -6.37 6.27
CA SER A 42 2.53 -7.71 5.84
C SER A 42 3.50 -8.40 6.82
N GLY A 43 4.38 -7.64 7.46
CA GLY A 43 5.28 -8.16 8.50
C GLY A 43 4.54 -8.66 9.74
N THR A 44 3.53 -7.91 10.20
CA THR A 44 2.68 -8.33 11.32
C THR A 44 1.91 -9.59 11.00
N ASP A 45 1.41 -9.76 9.78
CA ASP A 45 0.69 -10.96 9.36
C ASP A 45 1.57 -12.23 9.39
N ILE A 46 2.86 -12.11 9.06
CA ILE A 46 3.82 -13.22 9.18
C ILE A 46 4.01 -13.60 10.65
N LEU A 47 4.16 -12.62 11.56
CA LEU A 47 4.28 -12.89 12.99
C LEU A 47 3.04 -13.62 13.52
N VAL A 48 1.85 -13.13 13.18
CA VAL A 48 0.58 -13.75 13.58
C VAL A 48 0.47 -15.17 13.05
N SER A 49 0.77 -15.39 11.78
CA SER A 49 0.75 -16.72 11.16
C SER A 49 1.73 -17.68 11.82
N SER A 50 2.91 -17.19 12.22
CA SER A 50 3.94 -17.99 12.90
C SER A 50 3.52 -18.40 14.31
N LEU A 51 2.80 -17.55 15.02
CA LEU A 51 2.20 -17.91 16.31
C LEU A 51 1.16 -19.01 16.17
N VAL A 52 0.21 -18.83 15.25
CA VAL A 52 -0.85 -19.82 14.99
C VAL A 52 -0.22 -21.16 14.61
N PHE A 53 0.81 -21.13 13.76
CA PHE A 53 1.52 -22.34 13.35
C PHE A 53 2.24 -23.04 14.52
N SER A 54 2.91 -22.28 15.39
CA SER A 54 3.54 -22.82 16.60
C SER A 54 2.52 -23.52 17.50
N GLY A 55 1.36 -22.91 17.75
CA GLY A 55 0.31 -23.54 18.57
C GLY A 55 -0.20 -24.87 17.99
N ILE A 56 -0.32 -24.95 16.66
CA ILE A 56 -0.72 -26.17 15.96
C ILE A 56 0.37 -27.26 16.04
N ILE A 57 1.65 -26.93 15.80
CA ILE A 57 2.73 -27.94 15.81
C ILE A 57 2.84 -28.61 17.16
N ILE A 58 2.77 -27.82 18.23
CA ILE A 58 3.00 -28.37 19.56
C ILE A 58 1.87 -29.41 19.84
N SER A 59 0.71 -29.39 19.15
CA SER A 59 -0.56 -30.11 19.47
C SER A 59 -0.51 -31.66 19.43
N SER A 60 0.65 -32.29 19.32
CA SER A 60 0.78 -33.74 19.33
C SER A 60 1.02 -34.28 20.75
N ARG A 61 -0.06 -34.82 21.35
CA ARG A 61 -0.10 -35.66 22.58
C ARG A 61 0.46 -35.00 23.84
N GLU A 62 -0.40 -34.31 24.58
CA GLU A 62 -0.04 -33.74 25.88
C GLU A 62 -1.11 -34.04 26.93
N THR A 63 -0.64 -34.39 28.13
CA THR A 63 -1.43 -34.58 29.35
C THR A 63 -2.19 -33.30 29.70
N GLU A 64 -3.25 -33.39 30.52
CA GLU A 64 -4.08 -32.21 30.89
C GLU A 64 -3.25 -31.04 31.47
N GLY A 65 -2.17 -31.33 32.22
CA GLY A 65 -1.26 -30.30 32.73
C GLY A 65 -0.48 -29.55 31.63
N ALA A 66 -0.03 -30.27 30.61
CA ALA A 66 0.69 -29.69 29.47
C ALA A 66 -0.24 -28.90 28.52
N LYS A 67 -1.51 -29.33 28.38
CA LYS A 67 -2.54 -28.53 27.69
C LYS A 67 -2.78 -27.19 28.39
N LYS A 68 -2.85 -27.19 29.73
CA LYS A 68 -3.05 -25.96 30.52
C LYS A 68 -1.87 -25.00 30.42
N SER A 69 -0.64 -25.49 30.60
CA SER A 69 0.55 -24.63 30.51
C SER A 69 0.71 -24.02 29.12
N ARG A 70 0.49 -24.80 28.06
CA ARG A 70 0.48 -24.28 26.69
C ARG A 70 -0.57 -23.22 26.49
N PHE A 71 -1.81 -23.46 26.91
CA PHE A 71 -2.89 -22.49 26.75
C PHE A 71 -2.52 -21.12 27.38
N ILE A 72 -1.88 -21.15 28.55
CA ILE A 72 -1.36 -19.94 29.20
C ILE A 72 -0.27 -19.29 28.34
N ILE A 73 0.70 -20.08 27.85
CA ILE A 73 1.81 -19.59 27.01
C ILE A 73 1.28 -18.97 25.70
N GLU A 74 0.37 -19.64 24.99
CA GLU A 74 -0.21 -19.14 23.74
C GLU A 74 -0.95 -17.80 23.94
N ASN A 75 -1.69 -17.65 25.04
CA ASN A 75 -2.35 -16.39 25.35
C ASN A 75 -1.36 -15.28 25.71
N ILE A 76 -0.34 -15.57 26.52
CA ILE A 76 0.71 -14.60 26.84
C ILE A 76 1.41 -14.13 25.57
N ILE A 77 1.79 -15.07 24.70
CA ILE A 77 2.44 -14.76 23.43
C ILE A 77 1.51 -13.93 22.52
N SER A 78 0.22 -14.25 22.47
CA SER A 78 -0.77 -13.48 21.70
C SER A 78 -0.91 -12.04 22.21
N ILE A 79 -0.89 -11.83 23.53
CA ILE A 79 -0.89 -10.49 24.14
C ILE A 79 0.38 -9.72 23.76
N ILE A 80 1.56 -10.35 23.88
CA ILE A 80 2.84 -9.73 23.52
C ILE A 80 2.85 -9.32 22.05
N VAL A 81 2.37 -10.18 21.15
CA VAL A 81 2.29 -9.86 19.72
C VAL A 81 1.28 -8.75 19.44
N ALA A 82 0.12 -8.74 20.10
CA ALA A 82 -0.82 -7.63 19.96
C ALA A 82 -0.20 -6.29 20.39
N LEU A 83 0.54 -6.26 21.51
CA LEU A 83 1.28 -5.07 21.95
C LEU A 83 2.34 -4.65 20.93
N PHE A 84 3.05 -5.60 20.33
CA PHE A 84 4.02 -5.31 19.27
C PHE A 84 3.36 -4.74 18.00
N ILE A 85 2.20 -5.27 17.61
CA ILE A 85 1.39 -4.73 16.50
C ILE A 85 0.95 -3.29 16.80
N PHE A 86 0.50 -3.01 18.03
CA PHE A 86 0.17 -1.64 18.44
C PHE A 86 1.38 -0.70 18.43
N PHE A 87 2.55 -1.19 18.85
CA PHE A 87 3.79 -0.43 18.76
C PHE A 87 4.13 -0.06 17.31
N ILE A 88 4.04 -1.02 16.39
CA ILE A 88 4.25 -0.80 14.94
C ILE A 88 3.24 0.22 14.40
N ALA A 89 1.96 0.07 14.74
CA ALA A 89 0.93 1.02 14.34
C ALA A 89 1.23 2.43 14.87
N PHE A 90 1.59 2.56 16.15
CA PHE A 90 2.01 3.81 16.76
C PHE A 90 3.20 4.43 16.01
N GLU A 91 4.19 3.62 15.60
CA GLU A 91 5.33 4.12 14.83
C GLU A 91 4.91 4.71 13.48
N VAL A 92 3.98 4.06 12.77
CA VAL A 92 3.41 4.57 11.52
C VAL A 92 2.62 5.86 11.77
N PHE A 93 1.77 5.88 12.78
CA PHE A 93 1.01 7.08 13.19
C PHE A 93 1.96 8.24 13.51
N ARG A 94 2.99 7.97 14.33
CA ARG A 94 3.95 8.99 14.72
C ARG A 94 4.64 9.57 13.49
N ASP A 95 5.05 8.72 12.55
CA ASP A 95 5.69 9.16 11.32
C ASP A 95 4.76 9.97 10.41
N VAL A 96 3.46 9.64 10.38
CA VAL A 96 2.47 10.42 9.63
C VAL A 96 2.25 11.81 10.23
N PHE A 97 2.06 11.90 11.55
CA PHE A 97 1.62 13.15 12.19
C PHE A 97 2.76 14.07 12.59
N PHE A 98 3.90 13.51 13.02
CA PHE A 98 4.99 14.32 13.59
C PHE A 98 6.18 14.50 12.67
N LYS A 99 6.31 13.72 11.58
CA LYS A 99 7.35 13.97 10.58
C LYS A 99 6.84 14.91 9.47
N PRO A 100 7.73 15.74 8.90
CA PRO A 100 7.42 16.51 7.69
C PRO A 100 6.91 15.61 6.56
N GLN A 101 6.27 16.23 5.56
CA GLN A 101 5.86 15.48 4.36
C GLN A 101 7.08 14.79 3.73
N PRO A 102 7.04 13.46 3.51
CA PRO A 102 8.17 12.74 2.96
C PRO A 102 8.45 13.22 1.54
N ILE A 103 9.73 13.45 1.23
CA ILE A 103 10.18 13.63 -0.15
C ILE A 103 10.30 12.22 -0.74
N ILE A 104 9.37 11.86 -1.62
CA ILE A 104 9.36 10.53 -2.21
C ILE A 104 10.38 10.49 -3.35
N GLY A 105 11.49 9.82 -3.11
CA GLY A 105 12.55 9.60 -4.10
C GLY A 105 12.24 8.41 -5.02
N LYS A 106 12.90 8.37 -6.18
CA LYS A 106 12.95 7.19 -7.06
C LYS A 106 11.56 6.59 -7.37
N ILE A 107 10.57 7.46 -7.59
CA ILE A 107 9.15 7.10 -7.80
C ILE A 107 8.96 5.99 -8.85
N PRO A 108 9.65 5.96 -10.01
CA PRO A 108 9.48 4.87 -10.97
C PRO A 108 9.86 3.50 -10.41
N ILE A 109 10.92 3.42 -9.59
CA ILE A 109 11.35 2.18 -8.94
C ILE A 109 10.33 1.76 -7.87
N ALA A 110 9.82 2.72 -7.10
CA ALA A 110 8.78 2.47 -6.10
C ALA A 110 7.52 1.89 -6.75
N ILE A 111 7.02 2.53 -7.82
CA ILE A 111 5.84 2.08 -8.56
C ILE A 111 6.07 0.70 -9.18
N ALA A 112 7.20 0.50 -9.87
CA ALA A 112 7.51 -0.79 -10.51
C ALA A 112 7.61 -1.92 -9.48
N GLY A 113 8.27 -1.67 -8.35
CA GLY A 113 8.40 -2.63 -7.25
C GLY A 113 7.07 -2.94 -6.55
N THR A 114 6.23 -1.92 -6.31
CA THR A 114 4.91 -2.15 -5.72
C THR A 114 3.97 -2.84 -6.71
N LEU A 115 4.05 -2.56 -8.01
CA LEU A 115 3.34 -3.31 -9.06
C LEU A 115 3.75 -4.78 -9.07
N LEU A 116 5.06 -5.06 -8.97
CA LEU A 116 5.58 -6.41 -8.83
C LEU A 116 5.01 -7.11 -7.58
N ALA A 117 4.98 -6.43 -6.44
CA ALA A 117 4.39 -6.97 -5.21
C ALA A 117 2.88 -7.29 -5.37
N VAL A 118 2.12 -6.41 -6.04
CA VAL A 118 0.71 -6.65 -6.37
C VAL A 118 0.54 -7.84 -7.31
N ALA A 119 1.39 -7.98 -8.32
CA ALA A 119 1.34 -9.12 -9.23
C ALA A 119 1.63 -10.44 -8.49
N ILE A 120 2.69 -10.49 -7.70
CA ILE A 120 3.07 -11.67 -6.91
C ILE A 120 1.96 -12.07 -5.96
N THR A 121 1.38 -11.11 -5.21
CA THR A 121 0.26 -11.39 -4.29
C THR A 121 -0.99 -11.87 -5.02
N TYR A 122 -1.31 -11.29 -6.19
CA TYR A 122 -2.42 -11.76 -7.03
C TYR A 122 -2.25 -13.23 -7.44
N PHE A 123 -1.11 -13.57 -8.07
CA PHE A 123 -0.87 -14.94 -8.53
C PHE A 123 -0.80 -15.94 -7.38
N THR A 124 -0.19 -15.54 -6.27
CA THR A 124 -0.13 -16.36 -5.04
C THR A 124 -1.53 -16.62 -4.48
N SER A 125 -2.40 -15.60 -4.44
CA SER A 125 -3.79 -15.74 -4.02
C SER A 125 -4.55 -16.73 -4.90
N VAL A 126 -4.44 -16.59 -6.22
CA VAL A 126 -5.10 -17.49 -7.19
C VAL A 126 -4.60 -18.92 -7.02
N PHE A 127 -3.29 -19.10 -6.93
CA PHE A 127 -2.65 -20.40 -6.73
C PHE A 127 -3.13 -21.08 -5.43
N LYS A 128 -3.10 -20.37 -4.30
CA LYS A 128 -3.57 -20.88 -3.00
C LYS A 128 -5.04 -21.30 -3.04
N ILE A 129 -5.92 -20.47 -3.61
CA ILE A 129 -7.35 -20.77 -3.71
C ILE A 129 -7.58 -22.00 -4.60
N HIS A 130 -6.88 -22.08 -5.73
CA HIS A 130 -7.02 -23.19 -6.66
C HIS A 130 -6.56 -24.51 -6.02
N VAL A 131 -5.34 -24.58 -5.51
CA VAL A 131 -4.80 -25.77 -4.83
C VAL A 131 -5.62 -26.11 -3.58
N GLY A 132 -6.09 -25.10 -2.84
CA GLY A 132 -6.94 -25.30 -1.68
C GLY A 132 -8.27 -25.96 -2.02
N LYS A 133 -8.88 -25.63 -3.17
CA LYS A 133 -10.10 -26.28 -3.65
C LYS A 133 -9.84 -27.70 -4.14
N GLU A 134 -8.80 -27.90 -4.97
CA GLU A 134 -8.45 -29.23 -5.50
C GLU A 134 -8.09 -30.23 -4.39
N THR A 135 -7.44 -29.76 -3.32
CA THR A 135 -6.99 -30.60 -2.21
C THR A 135 -7.98 -30.67 -1.05
N GLY A 136 -9.16 -30.05 -1.16
CA GLY A 136 -10.17 -30.02 -0.10
C GLY A 136 -9.64 -29.39 1.19
N SER A 137 -8.84 -28.32 1.10
CA SER A 137 -8.17 -27.68 2.23
C SER A 137 -8.72 -26.27 2.49
N PRO A 138 -9.76 -26.13 3.33
CA PRO A 138 -10.37 -24.83 3.67
C PRO A 138 -9.36 -23.81 4.19
N SER A 139 -8.37 -24.23 4.98
CA SER A 139 -7.32 -23.35 5.52
C SER A 139 -6.46 -22.72 4.43
N LEU A 140 -6.17 -23.46 3.34
CA LEU A 140 -5.37 -22.94 2.22
C LEU A 140 -6.20 -21.99 1.34
N VAL A 141 -7.49 -22.26 1.19
CA VAL A 141 -8.43 -21.33 0.54
C VAL A 141 -8.57 -20.04 1.34
N ALA A 142 -8.68 -20.13 2.67
CA ALA A 142 -8.74 -18.98 3.57
C ALA A 142 -7.46 -18.12 3.48
N ASP A 143 -6.28 -18.75 3.54
CA ASP A 143 -4.98 -18.07 3.34
C ASP A 143 -4.91 -17.39 1.97
N GLY A 144 -5.40 -18.03 0.90
CA GLY A 144 -5.49 -17.42 -0.43
C GLY A 144 -6.39 -16.18 -0.48
N TYR A 145 -7.48 -16.14 0.28
CA TYR A 145 -8.30 -14.94 0.43
C TYR A 145 -7.64 -13.87 1.29
N HIS A 146 -6.88 -14.25 2.32
CA HIS A 146 -6.08 -13.35 3.14
C HIS A 146 -5.03 -12.62 2.29
N THR A 147 -4.23 -13.36 1.52
CA THR A 147 -3.26 -12.78 0.57
C THR A 147 -3.92 -11.84 -0.45
N ARG A 148 -5.18 -12.10 -0.83
CA ARG A 148 -5.94 -11.18 -1.70
C ARG A 148 -6.33 -9.89 -1.00
N SER A 149 -6.58 -9.94 0.30
CA SER A 149 -6.82 -8.76 1.13
C SER A 149 -5.58 -7.87 1.17
N ASP A 150 -4.40 -8.47 1.37
CA ASP A 150 -3.11 -7.75 1.40
C ASP A 150 -2.76 -7.13 0.04
N MET A 151 -3.15 -7.79 -1.06
CA MET A 151 -3.01 -7.17 -2.39
C MET A 151 -3.76 -5.83 -2.47
N PHE A 152 -4.92 -5.68 -1.82
CA PHE A 152 -5.66 -4.42 -1.83
C PHE A 152 -4.95 -3.31 -1.05
N SER A 153 -4.25 -3.60 0.05
CA SER A 153 -3.44 -2.58 0.74
C SER A 153 -2.31 -2.09 -0.17
N SER A 154 -1.63 -2.99 -0.87
CA SER A 154 -0.61 -2.62 -1.86
C SER A 154 -1.17 -1.83 -3.05
N ILE A 155 -2.43 -2.06 -3.47
CA ILE A 155 -3.10 -1.24 -4.49
C ILE A 155 -3.36 0.17 -3.98
N VAL A 156 -3.75 0.33 -2.70
CA VAL A 156 -3.90 1.66 -2.08
C VAL A 156 -2.56 2.41 -2.08
N VAL A 157 -1.45 1.72 -1.81
CA VAL A 157 -0.11 2.29 -1.92
C VAL A 157 0.20 2.71 -3.36
N LEU A 158 -0.08 1.87 -4.36
CA LEU A 158 0.10 2.24 -5.77
C LEU A 158 -0.67 3.50 -6.13
N ALA A 159 -1.94 3.59 -5.73
CA ALA A 159 -2.76 4.77 -5.98
C ALA A 159 -2.14 6.02 -5.35
N ALA A 160 -1.57 5.92 -4.15
CA ALA A 160 -0.86 7.03 -3.51
C ALA A 160 0.42 7.44 -4.25
N LEU A 161 1.22 6.46 -4.72
CA LEU A 161 2.43 6.73 -5.51
C LEU A 161 2.12 7.40 -6.86
N PHE A 162 1.06 6.95 -7.56
CA PHE A 162 0.59 7.61 -8.78
C PHE A 162 0.02 9.00 -8.49
N GLY A 163 -0.70 9.18 -7.37
CA GLY A 163 -1.18 10.48 -6.90
C GLY A 163 -0.03 11.46 -6.67
N HIS A 164 1.09 10.98 -6.12
CA HIS A 164 2.28 11.81 -5.92
C HIS A 164 2.87 12.32 -7.25
N MET A 165 2.82 11.53 -8.32
CA MET A 165 3.29 11.97 -9.66
C MET A 165 2.49 13.13 -10.26
N ILE A 166 1.25 13.36 -9.80
CA ILE A 166 0.41 14.48 -10.24
C ILE A 166 0.37 15.63 -9.23
N GLY A 167 1.27 15.62 -8.24
CA GLY A 167 1.39 16.67 -7.22
C GLY A 167 0.45 16.50 -6.02
N ILE A 168 -0.34 15.42 -5.97
CA ILE A 168 -1.25 15.16 -4.85
C ILE A 168 -0.54 14.31 -3.78
N LYS A 169 -0.49 14.82 -2.54
CA LYS A 169 0.25 14.20 -1.43
C LYS A 169 -0.59 13.14 -0.69
N PHE A 170 -1.02 12.09 -1.38
CA PHE A 170 -1.84 11.01 -0.81
C PHE A 170 -1.07 9.98 0.04
N ASP A 171 0.26 10.03 0.06
CA ASP A 171 1.11 9.06 0.78
C ASP A 171 0.75 8.93 2.27
N LYS A 172 0.58 10.07 2.97
CA LYS A 172 0.16 10.07 4.37
C LYS A 172 -1.26 9.51 4.56
N ILE A 173 -2.19 9.79 3.65
CA ILE A 173 -3.57 9.29 3.75
C ILE A 173 -3.60 7.77 3.59
N ALA A 174 -2.86 7.24 2.61
CA ALA A 174 -2.71 5.81 2.42
C ALA A 174 -2.02 5.15 3.63
N ALA A 175 -0.97 5.78 4.18
CA ALA A 175 -0.31 5.29 5.39
C ALA A 175 -1.27 5.24 6.60
N ILE A 176 -2.11 6.26 6.82
CA ILE A 176 -3.14 6.25 7.88
C ILE A 176 -4.12 5.11 7.66
N PHE A 177 -4.62 4.97 6.43
CA PHE A 177 -5.58 3.90 6.10
C PHE A 177 -5.02 2.53 6.44
N ILE A 178 -3.77 2.26 6.07
CA ILE A 178 -3.09 0.98 6.37
C ILE A 178 -2.82 0.86 7.87
N ALA A 179 -2.40 1.93 8.56
CA ALA A 179 -2.20 1.92 10.01
C ALA A 179 -3.49 1.53 10.76
N VAL A 180 -4.66 1.98 10.29
CA VAL A 180 -5.95 1.54 10.84
C VAL A 180 -6.19 0.05 10.66
N LEU A 181 -5.77 -0.54 9.53
CA LEU A 181 -5.83 -1.99 9.33
C LEU A 181 -4.94 -2.73 10.32
N ILE A 182 -3.71 -2.26 10.54
CA ILE A 182 -2.76 -2.83 11.51
C ILE A 182 -3.36 -2.79 12.92
N ILE A 183 -3.92 -1.64 13.35
CA ILE A 183 -4.59 -1.52 14.64
C ILE A 183 -5.74 -2.52 14.76
N SER A 184 -6.54 -2.66 13.70
CA SER A 184 -7.66 -3.59 13.70
C SER A 184 -7.20 -5.02 13.94
N THR A 185 -6.10 -5.45 13.30
CA THR A 185 -5.49 -6.78 13.52
C THR A 185 -5.02 -6.93 14.97
N GLY A 186 -4.36 -5.92 15.54
CA GLY A 186 -3.91 -5.92 16.93
C GLY A 186 -5.07 -6.03 17.93
N VAL A 187 -6.16 -5.30 17.71
CA VAL A 187 -7.37 -5.36 18.55
C VAL A 187 -8.01 -6.73 18.48
N GLU A 188 -8.13 -7.33 17.29
CA GLU A 188 -8.71 -8.65 17.12
C GLU A 188 -7.92 -9.72 17.89
N ILE A 189 -6.60 -9.70 17.80
CA ILE A 189 -5.72 -10.65 18.51
C ILE A 189 -5.81 -10.44 20.01
N LEU A 190 -5.73 -9.20 20.49
CA LEU A 190 -5.82 -8.90 21.92
C LEU A 190 -7.18 -9.34 22.49
N ALA A 191 -8.27 -9.03 21.80
CA ALA A 191 -9.61 -9.41 22.22
C ALA A 191 -9.79 -10.93 22.27
N ASN A 192 -9.23 -11.66 21.30
CA ASN A 192 -9.26 -13.12 21.30
C ASN A 192 -8.45 -13.72 22.46
N ALA A 193 -7.26 -13.18 22.75
CA ALA A 193 -6.43 -13.64 23.87
C ALA A 193 -7.08 -13.38 25.23
N ILE A 194 -7.64 -12.18 25.42
CA ILE A 194 -8.40 -11.82 26.63
C ILE A 194 -9.60 -12.76 26.78
N ARG A 195 -10.40 -12.94 25.72
CA ARG A 195 -11.58 -13.81 25.77
C ARG A 195 -11.21 -15.25 26.10
N ALA A 196 -10.16 -15.78 25.49
CA ALA A 196 -9.68 -17.12 25.81
C ALA A 196 -9.33 -17.22 27.31
N PHE A 197 -8.53 -16.27 27.83
CA PHE A 197 -8.16 -16.23 29.24
C PHE A 197 -9.38 -16.19 30.17
N PHE A 198 -10.35 -15.30 29.90
CA PHE A 198 -11.59 -15.20 30.67
C PHE A 198 -12.44 -16.48 30.61
N LEU A 199 -12.62 -17.08 29.42
CA LEU A 199 -13.36 -18.33 29.26
C LEU A 199 -12.71 -19.47 30.04
N HIS A 200 -11.38 -19.57 30.01
CA HIS A 200 -10.65 -20.57 30.79
C HIS A 200 -10.83 -20.37 32.30
N TYR A 201 -10.64 -19.14 32.79
CA TYR A 201 -10.83 -18.81 34.21
C TYR A 201 -12.28 -19.04 34.68
N TYR A 202 -13.27 -18.70 33.84
CA TYR A 202 -14.69 -18.86 34.16
C TYR A 202 -15.13 -20.33 34.10
N SER A 203 -14.59 -21.13 33.17
CA SER A 203 -14.86 -22.58 33.09
C SER A 203 -14.45 -23.34 34.36
N ILE A 204 -13.49 -22.77 35.12
CA ILE A 204 -13.01 -23.32 36.39
C ILE A 204 -13.87 -22.83 37.58
N THR A 205 -14.54 -21.67 37.45
CA THR A 205 -15.14 -20.94 38.59
C THR A 205 -16.67 -20.97 38.62
N SER A 206 -17.37 -21.12 37.49
CA SER A 206 -18.83 -20.98 37.46
C SER A 206 -19.46 -21.83 36.37
N GLY A 207 -20.24 -22.84 36.75
CA GLY A 207 -21.04 -23.70 35.85
C GLY A 207 -22.24 -22.98 35.21
N GLY A 208 -22.04 -21.78 34.66
CA GLY A 208 -23.08 -20.92 34.11
C GLY A 208 -22.67 -20.29 32.79
N ILE A 209 -22.77 -21.05 31.70
CA ILE A 209 -22.64 -20.54 30.33
C ILE A 209 -23.86 -19.63 30.11
N VAL A 210 -23.71 -18.37 29.65
CA VAL A 210 -24.61 -17.67 28.69
C VAL A 210 -24.46 -16.13 28.69
N ALA A 211 -24.04 -15.44 29.76
CA ALA A 211 -24.20 -13.97 29.81
C ALA A 211 -23.06 -13.13 29.16
N ILE A 212 -21.80 -13.58 29.17
CA ILE A 212 -20.64 -12.75 28.77
C ILE A 212 -20.36 -12.81 27.25
N ASP A 213 -20.77 -13.88 26.57
CA ASP A 213 -20.48 -14.08 25.13
C ASP A 213 -21.20 -13.08 24.22
N GLN A 214 -22.37 -12.60 24.63
CA GLN A 214 -23.22 -11.68 23.85
C GLN A 214 -22.71 -10.24 23.84
N GLU A 215 -22.18 -9.75 24.97
CA GLU A 215 -21.60 -8.40 25.10
C GLU A 215 -20.31 -8.27 24.28
N ILE A 216 -19.42 -9.26 24.37
CA ILE A 216 -18.15 -9.28 23.62
C ILE A 216 -18.42 -9.46 22.12
N LYS A 217 -19.38 -10.32 21.72
CA LYS A 217 -19.82 -10.42 20.31
C LYS A 217 -20.40 -9.09 19.80
N LYS A 218 -21.21 -8.38 20.59
CA LYS A 218 -21.72 -7.05 20.23
C LYS A 218 -20.60 -6.02 20.08
N TRP A 219 -19.58 -6.07 20.94
CA TRP A 219 -18.43 -5.16 20.88
C TRP A 219 -17.53 -5.44 19.67
N LEU A 220 -17.21 -6.71 19.38
CA LEU A 220 -16.49 -7.12 18.16
C LEU A 220 -17.28 -6.81 16.88
N PHE A 221 -18.61 -6.95 16.91
CA PHE A 221 -19.48 -6.56 15.78
C PHE A 221 -19.54 -5.04 15.57
N ARG A 222 -19.26 -4.23 16.60
CA ARG A 222 -19.17 -2.75 16.50
C ARG A 222 -17.87 -2.26 15.84
N LEU A 223 -16.82 -3.10 15.71
CA LEU A 223 -15.68 -2.83 14.82
C LEU A 223 -16.13 -2.98 13.34
N ARG A 224 -17.02 -2.08 12.92
CA ARG A 224 -17.74 -2.07 11.62
C ARG A 224 -16.81 -2.00 10.39
N PHE A 225 -15.55 -1.64 10.55
CA PHE A 225 -14.65 -1.29 9.45
C PHE A 225 -14.20 -2.48 8.60
N VAL A 226 -13.83 -3.60 9.23
CA VAL A 226 -13.34 -4.80 8.52
C VAL A 226 -14.47 -5.53 7.79
N TYR A 227 -15.65 -5.64 8.41
CA TYR A 227 -16.83 -6.21 7.75
C TYR A 227 -17.32 -5.32 6.59
N PHE A 228 -17.25 -4.00 6.74
CA PHE A 228 -17.57 -3.04 5.69
C PHE A 228 -16.65 -3.17 4.46
N LEU A 229 -15.33 -3.21 4.67
CA LEU A 229 -14.33 -3.42 3.61
C LEU A 229 -14.55 -4.76 2.89
N ARG A 230 -14.80 -5.84 3.64
CA ARG A 230 -15.03 -7.18 3.09
C ARG A 230 -16.34 -7.27 2.31
N LYS A 231 -17.41 -6.60 2.77
CA LYS A 231 -18.72 -6.54 2.12
C LYS A 231 -18.71 -5.71 0.83
N HIS A 232 -17.92 -4.63 0.78
CA HIS A 232 -17.90 -3.70 -0.35
C HIS A 232 -16.70 -3.89 -1.30
N LYS A 233 -15.90 -4.94 -1.14
CA LYS A 233 -14.77 -5.33 -2.02
C LYS A 233 -14.99 -5.07 -3.52
N LYS A 234 -16.14 -5.48 -4.08
CA LYS A 234 -16.43 -5.28 -5.51
C LYS A 234 -16.63 -3.80 -5.86
N ARG A 235 -17.34 -3.05 -5.01
CA ARG A 235 -17.55 -1.60 -5.18
C ARG A 235 -16.24 -0.83 -5.01
N ILE A 236 -15.41 -1.20 -4.04
CA ILE A 236 -14.10 -0.57 -3.83
C ILE A 236 -13.18 -0.83 -5.03
N LEU A 237 -13.15 -2.06 -5.55
CA LEU A 237 -12.41 -2.37 -6.78
C LEU A 237 -12.96 -1.61 -7.99
N GLN A 238 -14.29 -1.52 -8.14
CA GLN A 238 -14.91 -0.74 -9.21
C GLN A 238 -14.58 0.75 -9.09
N ILE A 239 -14.62 1.32 -7.89
CA ILE A 239 -14.24 2.71 -7.64
C ILE A 239 -12.76 2.91 -7.93
N ALA A 240 -11.88 1.99 -7.52
CA ALA A 240 -10.45 2.07 -7.82
C ALA A 240 -10.17 1.97 -9.34
N ILE A 241 -10.85 1.06 -10.05
CA ILE A 241 -10.77 0.92 -11.51
C ILE A 241 -11.35 2.16 -12.20
N LEU A 242 -12.47 2.69 -11.72
CA LEU A 242 -13.09 3.88 -12.26
C LEU A 242 -12.20 5.11 -12.04
N ILE A 243 -11.62 5.26 -10.85
CA ILE A 243 -10.61 6.29 -10.56
C ILE A 243 -9.41 6.12 -11.49
N PHE A 244 -8.92 4.88 -11.70
CA PHE A 244 -7.83 4.60 -12.63
C PHE A 244 -8.19 4.94 -14.08
N LEU A 245 -9.41 4.64 -14.54
CA LEU A 245 -9.89 4.96 -15.89
C LEU A 245 -10.13 6.46 -16.08
N ILE A 246 -10.70 7.15 -15.08
CA ILE A 246 -10.82 8.61 -15.06
C ILE A 246 -9.43 9.24 -15.09
N PHE A 247 -8.49 8.70 -14.30
CA PHE A 247 -7.10 9.15 -14.28
C PHE A 247 -6.40 8.93 -15.63
N TYR A 248 -6.61 7.77 -16.26
CA TYR A 248 -6.14 7.46 -17.60
C TYR A 248 -6.69 8.48 -18.62
N PHE A 249 -7.99 8.75 -18.57
CA PHE A 249 -8.65 9.69 -19.45
C PHE A 249 -8.14 11.13 -19.27
N VAL A 250 -8.00 11.61 -18.03
CA VAL A 250 -7.49 12.96 -17.74
C VAL A 250 -6.03 13.11 -18.19
N LYS A 251 -5.20 12.06 -18.02
CA LYS A 251 -3.80 12.04 -18.48
C LYS A 251 -3.65 12.06 -20.00
N SER A 252 -4.66 11.65 -20.74
CA SER A 252 -4.65 11.71 -22.20
C SER A 252 -4.71 13.15 -22.74
N PHE A 253 -4.93 14.17 -21.91
CA PHE A 253 -4.97 15.56 -22.33
C PHE A 253 -3.76 16.35 -21.83
N TYR A 254 -3.14 17.13 -22.73
CA TYR A 254 -2.11 18.10 -22.40
C TYR A 254 -2.57 19.50 -22.78
N LEU A 255 -2.33 20.46 -21.87
CA LEU A 255 -2.47 21.89 -22.15
C LEU A 255 -1.08 22.49 -22.41
N ILE A 256 -0.88 23.05 -23.59
CA ILE A 256 0.30 23.86 -23.94
C ILE A 256 -0.09 25.32 -23.76
N HIS A 257 0.58 26.03 -22.85
CA HIS A 257 0.25 27.42 -22.58
C HIS A 257 0.74 28.33 -23.71
N ALA A 258 0.18 29.54 -23.83
CA ALA A 258 0.54 30.54 -24.85
C ALA A 258 2.04 30.86 -24.94
N ARG A 259 2.79 30.50 -23.88
CA ARG A 259 4.23 30.75 -23.73
C ARG A 259 5.10 29.49 -23.88
N GLU A 260 4.53 28.39 -24.37
CA GLU A 260 5.20 27.09 -24.47
C GLU A 260 5.04 26.52 -25.88
N ILE A 261 6.08 25.81 -26.36
CA ILE A 261 6.00 24.93 -27.54
C ILE A 261 6.02 23.49 -27.06
N GLY A 262 5.11 22.68 -27.57
CA GLY A 262 5.16 21.24 -27.38
C GLY A 262 6.03 20.56 -28.44
N VAL A 263 6.97 19.73 -28.00
CA VAL A 263 7.69 18.77 -28.85
C VAL A 263 7.22 17.38 -28.50
N VAL A 264 6.70 16.66 -29.49
CA VAL A 264 6.17 15.31 -29.33
C VAL A 264 7.20 14.30 -29.80
N GLN A 265 7.56 13.39 -28.89
CA GLN A 265 8.43 12.26 -29.17
C GLN A 265 7.62 10.97 -29.11
N ARG A 266 7.54 10.21 -30.20
CA ARG A 266 6.89 8.90 -30.26
C ARG A 266 7.95 7.81 -30.46
N PHE A 267 7.98 6.81 -29.58
CA PHE A 267 8.99 5.74 -29.58
C PHE A 267 10.44 6.26 -29.66
N GLY A 268 10.74 7.35 -28.96
CA GLY A 268 12.08 7.95 -28.99
C GLY A 268 12.39 8.81 -30.22
N LYS A 269 11.52 8.84 -31.24
CA LYS A 269 11.68 9.70 -32.42
C LYS A 269 10.83 10.96 -32.31
N VAL A 270 11.38 12.12 -32.68
CA VAL A 270 10.62 13.37 -32.71
C VAL A 270 9.69 13.33 -33.91
N VAL A 271 8.37 13.37 -33.65
CA VAL A 271 7.34 13.32 -34.69
C VAL A 271 6.78 14.71 -34.98
N SER A 272 6.75 15.59 -33.98
CA SER A 272 6.32 16.97 -34.15
C SER A 272 7.18 17.91 -33.31
N THR A 273 7.73 18.95 -33.95
CA THR A 273 8.72 19.88 -33.39
C THR A 273 8.13 21.20 -32.92
N ARG A 274 6.89 21.54 -33.33
CA ARG A 274 6.20 22.76 -32.91
C ARG A 274 4.70 22.53 -32.81
N LEU A 275 4.23 22.09 -31.64
CA LEU A 275 2.82 22.21 -31.29
C LEU A 275 2.54 23.61 -30.76
N GLU A 276 1.58 24.27 -31.38
CA GLU A 276 1.07 25.57 -30.95
C GLU A 276 0.35 25.46 -29.59
N PRO A 277 0.20 26.57 -28.85
CA PRO A 277 -0.60 26.60 -27.64
C PRO A 277 -2.02 26.07 -27.87
N GLY A 278 -2.47 25.17 -27.00
CA GLY A 278 -3.75 24.48 -27.19
C GLY A 278 -3.89 23.23 -26.33
N ILE A 279 -5.05 22.59 -26.44
CA ILE A 279 -5.34 21.32 -25.78
C ILE A 279 -5.11 20.19 -26.79
N TYR A 280 -4.28 19.23 -26.42
CA TYR A 280 -3.93 18.08 -27.26
C TYR A 280 -4.31 16.79 -26.58
N PHE A 281 -4.90 15.87 -27.34
CA PHE A 281 -5.19 14.51 -26.90
C PHE A 281 -4.10 13.55 -27.38
N HIS A 282 -3.64 12.66 -26.51
CA HIS A 282 -2.83 11.51 -26.90
C HIS A 282 -3.29 10.24 -26.17
N PRO A 283 -3.26 9.08 -26.85
CA PRO A 283 -3.84 7.87 -26.29
C PRO A 283 -2.98 7.25 -25.18
N LEU A 284 -1.63 7.40 -25.19
CA LEU A 284 -0.75 6.68 -24.25
C LEU A 284 0.59 7.40 -23.98
N TRP A 285 0.92 7.63 -22.70
CA TRP A 285 2.21 8.21 -22.26
C TRP A 285 3.39 7.23 -22.32
N ILE A 286 3.09 5.95 -22.50
CA ILE A 286 4.08 4.87 -22.63
C ILE A 286 4.80 4.96 -23.99
N PHE A 287 4.09 5.41 -25.03
CA PHE A 287 4.60 5.48 -26.39
C PHE A 287 4.97 6.89 -26.84
N GLU A 288 4.40 7.90 -26.19
CA GLU A 288 4.50 9.29 -26.60
C GLU A 288 4.83 10.19 -25.40
N LYS A 289 5.88 11.02 -25.53
CA LYS A 289 6.32 11.99 -24.52
C LYS A 289 6.19 13.41 -25.08
N LEU A 290 5.55 14.29 -24.32
CA LEU A 290 5.46 15.72 -24.62
C LEU A 290 6.53 16.47 -23.82
N HIS A 291 7.44 17.12 -24.52
CA HIS A 291 8.38 18.07 -23.95
C HIS A 291 7.83 19.48 -24.16
N LYS A 292 7.56 20.21 -23.07
CA LYS A 292 7.14 21.61 -23.14
C LYS A 292 8.37 22.50 -23.04
N LEU A 293 8.61 23.31 -24.05
CA LEU A 293 9.69 24.28 -24.09
C LEU A 293 9.10 25.68 -23.88
N LYS A 294 9.53 26.39 -22.83
CA LYS A 294 9.10 27.77 -22.59
C LYS A 294 9.78 28.70 -23.61
N ILE A 295 9.00 29.59 -24.22
CA ILE A 295 9.46 30.50 -25.29
C ILE A 295 9.71 31.93 -24.75
N TYR A 296 10.53 32.16 -23.72
CA TYR A 296 10.98 33.52 -23.37
C TYR A 296 12.34 33.38 -22.68
N GLU A 297 13.45 34.04 -23.04
CA GLU A 297 13.72 35.28 -23.76
C GLU A 297 14.83 35.05 -24.82
N PRO A 298 14.98 35.89 -25.86
CA PRO A 298 16.20 35.88 -26.66
C PRO A 298 17.40 36.15 -25.74
N GLN A 299 18.22 35.13 -25.50
CA GLN A 299 19.48 35.28 -24.75
C GLN A 299 20.46 36.21 -25.48
N ARG A 300 20.25 36.42 -26.78
CA ARG A 300 21.10 37.20 -27.66
C ARG A 300 20.23 37.85 -28.73
N ILE A 301 20.26 39.18 -28.78
CA ILE A 301 19.70 39.95 -29.90
C ILE A 301 20.90 40.57 -30.61
N GLU A 302 21.18 40.14 -31.82
CA GLU A 302 22.16 40.79 -32.70
C GLU A 302 21.43 41.85 -33.52
N ILE A 303 21.74 43.13 -33.25
CA ILE A 303 21.30 44.25 -34.07
C ILE A 303 22.57 44.79 -34.76
N GLY A 304 22.81 44.35 -35.99
CA GLY A 304 24.07 44.61 -36.71
C GLY A 304 25.26 43.78 -36.18
N PHE A 305 26.48 44.33 -36.19
CA PHE A 305 27.74 43.63 -35.84
C PHE A 305 28.12 43.68 -34.34
N ARG A 306 27.23 44.08 -33.43
CA ARG A 306 27.55 44.19 -31.99
C ARG A 306 26.72 43.23 -31.15
N THR A 307 27.39 42.50 -30.26
CA THR A 307 26.77 41.65 -29.25
C THR A 307 26.65 42.45 -27.95
N ARG A 308 25.44 42.61 -27.40
CA ARG A 308 25.24 43.08 -26.03
C ARG A 308 24.63 41.93 -25.21
N GLU A 309 25.28 41.55 -24.13
CA GLU A 309 24.63 40.79 -23.06
C GLU A 309 23.70 41.73 -22.28
N LYS A 310 22.50 41.24 -21.94
CA LYS A 310 21.44 42.03 -21.32
C LYS A 310 21.87 42.48 -19.91
N PRO A 311 21.59 43.72 -19.46
CA PRO A 311 21.61 44.05 -18.05
C PRO A 311 20.46 43.33 -17.35
N THR A 312 20.69 42.79 -16.16
CA THR A 312 19.77 41.94 -15.40
C THR A 312 18.55 42.65 -14.80
N GLU A 313 18.35 43.94 -15.04
CA GLU A 313 17.18 44.70 -14.57
C GLU A 313 16.67 45.60 -15.70
N GLU A 314 15.35 45.58 -15.94
CA GLU A 314 14.70 46.58 -16.79
C GLU A 314 14.89 47.95 -16.12
N PRO A 315 15.47 48.94 -16.83
CA PRO A 315 15.62 50.26 -16.25
C PRO A 315 14.23 50.84 -15.99
N PRO A 316 14.01 51.49 -14.83
CA PRO A 316 12.72 52.08 -14.48
C PRO A 316 12.23 53.02 -15.58
N ALA A 317 10.91 53.06 -15.77
CA ALA A 317 10.24 53.64 -16.94
C ALA A 317 10.64 55.10 -17.30
N TYR A 318 11.18 55.86 -16.34
CA TYR A 318 11.66 57.23 -16.60
C TYR A 318 12.99 57.31 -17.38
N LEU A 319 13.69 56.19 -17.57
CA LEU A 319 14.94 56.12 -18.34
C LEU A 319 14.73 55.78 -19.82
N TRP A 320 13.48 55.64 -20.28
CA TRP A 320 13.16 55.20 -21.64
C TRP A 320 13.19 56.33 -22.68
N GLU A 321 13.33 57.59 -22.26
CA GLU A 321 13.23 58.75 -23.15
C GLU A 321 14.55 59.35 -23.65
N PHE A 322 15.71 58.73 -23.40
CA PHE A 322 16.97 59.23 -23.96
C PHE A 322 17.79 58.11 -24.61
N LYS A 323 17.71 58.12 -25.95
CA LYS A 323 18.49 57.41 -27.00
C LYS A 323 19.49 56.32 -26.60
#